data_AF-A0A932SBN7-F1
#
_entry.id   AF-A0A932SBN7-F1
#
_cell.length_a   1.000
_cell.length_b   1.000
_cell.length_c   1.000
_cell.angle_alpha   90.00
_cell.angle_beta   90.00
_cell.angle_gamma   90.00
#
_symmetry.space_group_name_H-M   'P 1'
#
loop_
_entity.id
_entity.type
_entity.pdbx_description
1 polymer ?
#
loop_
_entity_poly.entity_id
_entity_poly.type
_entity_poly.pdbx_seq_one_letter_code
_entity_poly.pdbx_strand_id
1 'polypeptide(L)' 'MVGTFYRAPAPDTQPFVEVGSAVKKGQTVCIIEAMKLMNEIESEFAGNVISILIENGQPVEYGEPLFVVETA' A
#
# COMPACT_ATOMS: atom_id res chain seq x y z
N MET A 1 -7.24 7.65 -11.49
CA MET A 1 -5.79 7.56 -11.73
C MET A 1 -5.49 6.08 -11.85
N VAL A 2 -4.92 5.65 -12.98
CA VAL A 2 -4.41 4.29 -13.15
C VAL A 2 -2.94 4.34 -12.79
N GLY A 3 -2.46 3.39 -11.99
CA GLY A 3 -1.06 3.30 -11.62
C GLY A 3 -0.64 1.86 -11.36
N THR A 4 0.62 1.67 -11.03
CA THR A 4 1.19 0.35 -10.68
C THR A 4 1.43 0.29 -9.18
N PHE A 5 0.88 -0.72 -8.52
CA PHE A 5 1.05 -0.92 -7.08
C PHE A 5 2.40 -1.56 -6.76
N TYR A 6 3.14 -0.98 -5.82
CA TYR A 6 4.35 -1.60 -5.26
C TYR A 6 4.33 -1.62 -3.74
N ARG A 7 4.78 -2.75 -3.19
CA ARG A 7 4.81 -2.99 -1.74
C ARG A 7 6.02 -2.39 -1.04
N ALA A 8 7.04 -1.99 -1.79
CA ALA A 8 8.33 -1.54 -1.28
C ALA A 8 8.78 -0.27 -2.03
N PRO A 9 9.63 0.59 -1.42
CA PRO A 9 10.12 1.81 -2.07
C PRO A 9 11.06 1.52 -3.26
N ALA A 10 11.67 0.33 -3.30
CA ALA A 10 12.51 -0.14 -4.40
C ALA A 10 12.45 -1.68 -4.53
N PRO A 11 12.82 -2.26 -5.69
CA PRO A 11 12.70 -3.69 -5.97
C PRO A 11 13.37 -4.62 -4.95
N ASP A 12 14.51 -4.21 -4.40
CA ASP A 12 15.34 -5.03 -3.50
C ASP A 12 15.22 -4.59 -2.03
N THR A 13 14.17 -3.84 -1.69
CA THR A 13 13.92 -3.37 -0.33
C THR A 13 12.75 -4.09 0.32
N GLN A 14 12.71 -4.05 1.65
CA GLN A 14 11.61 -4.66 2.40
C GLN A 14 10.30 -3.93 2.10
N PRO A 15 9.18 -4.66 2.10
CA PRO A 15 7.86 -4.05 2.02
C PRO A 15 7.64 -3.04 3.15
N PHE A 16 6.84 -2.02 2.90
CA PHE A 16 6.43 -1.07 3.94
C PHE A 16 5.65 -1.76 5.07
N VAL A 17 4.79 -2.72 4.69
CA VAL A 17 3.97 -3.51 5.60
C VAL A 17 3.74 -4.93 5.06
N GLU A 18 3.50 -5.85 5.97
CA GLU A 18 3.10 -7.25 5.73
C GLU A 18 1.76 -7.53 6.44
N VAL A 19 1.08 -8.63 6.09
CA VAL A 19 -0.09 -9.08 6.85
C VAL A 19 0.32 -9.35 8.31
N GLY A 20 -0.47 -8.83 9.25
CA GLY A 20 -0.19 -8.82 10.68
C GLY A 20 0.59 -7.59 11.15
N SER A 21 1.05 -6.72 10.26
CA SER A 21 1.74 -5.48 10.65
C SER A 21 0.78 -4.47 11.27
N ALA A 22 1.18 -3.88 12.39
CA ALA A 22 0.50 -2.72 12.96
C ALA A 22 0.84 -1.45 12.16
N VAL A 23 -0.17 -0.66 11.83
CA VAL A 23 -0.04 0.62 11.10
C VAL A 23 -0.61 1.76 11.93
N LYS A 24 -0.06 2.96 11.72
CA LYS A 24 -0.56 4.22 12.28
C LYS A 24 -1.18 5.06 11.18
N LYS A 25 -2.10 5.95 11.56
CA LYS A 25 -2.59 6.99 10.65
C LYS A 25 -1.41 7.83 10.15
N GLY A 26 -1.32 8.03 8.83
CA GLY A 26 -0.23 8.74 8.17
C GLY A 26 1.02 7.88 7.89
N GLN A 27 1.03 6.59 8.25
CA GLN A 27 2.16 5.71 7.91
C GLN A 27 2.06 5.28 6.45
N THR A 28 3.14 5.44 5.69
CA THR A 28 3.24 4.91 4.32
C THR A 28 3.13 3.39 4.31
N VAL A 29 2.21 2.85 3.49
CA VAL A 29 1.92 1.41 3.39
C VAL A 29 2.22 0.82 2.02
N CYS A 30 2.24 1.64 0.97
CA CYS A 30 2.65 1.25 -0.38
C CYS A 30 3.00 2.48 -1.21
N ILE A 31 3.45 2.25 -2.44
CA ILE A 31 3.55 3.31 -3.45
C ILE A 31 2.71 2.92 -4.68
N ILE A 32 2.16 3.94 -5.33
CA ILE A 32 1.51 3.82 -6.64
C ILE A 32 2.32 4.63 -7.64
N GLU A 33 2.90 3.94 -8.62
CA GLU A 33 3.58 4.59 -9.74
C GLU A 33 2.55 5.03 -10.79
N ALA A 34 2.48 6.32 -11.09
CA ALA A 34 1.68 6.84 -12.18
C ALA A 34 2.48 7.88 -12.97
N MET A 35 2.61 7.70 -14.29
CA MET A 35 3.35 8.61 -15.18
C MET A 35 4.79 8.90 -14.69
N LYS A 36 5.52 7.87 -14.22
CA LYS A 36 6.86 7.95 -13.61
C LYS A 36 6.94 8.68 -12.26
N LEU A 37 5.80 9.03 -11.65
CA LEU A 37 5.75 9.58 -10.31
C LEU A 37 5.40 8.46 -9.32
N MET A 38 6.23 8.32 -8.28
CA MET A 38 5.97 7.42 -7.17
C MET A 38 5.16 8.17 -6.13
N ASN A 39 3.88 7.82 -6.00
CA ASN A 39 2.99 8.42 -5.00
C ASN A 39 2.95 7.51 -3.78
N GLU A 40 3.38 8.03 -2.63
CA GLU A 40 3.25 7.34 -1.36
C GLU A 40 1.79 7.32 -0.92
N ILE A 41 1.31 6.14 -0.53
CA ILE A 41 -0.03 5.97 0.02
C ILE A 41 0.11 5.77 1.52
N GLU A 42 -0.53 6.65 2.28
CA GLU A 42 -0.56 6.62 3.73
C GLU A 42 -1.82 5.90 4.23
N SER A 43 -1.69 5.17 5.34
CA SER A 43 -2.85 4.61 6.03
C SER A 43 -3.71 5.73 6.63
N GLU A 44 -5.01 5.73 6.33
CA GLU A 44 -5.95 6.67 6.95
C GLU A 44 -6.33 6.30 8.38
N PHE A 45 -6.04 5.05 8.77
CA PHE A 45 -6.44 4.46 10.05
C PHE A 45 -5.22 3.94 10.84
N ALA A 46 -5.40 3.79 12.15
CA ALA A 46 -4.50 3.01 12.99
C ALA A 46 -5.13 1.62 13.23
N GLY A 47 -4.33 0.56 13.18
CA GLY A 47 -4.84 -0.81 13.26
C GLY A 47 -3.84 -1.84 12.77
N ASN A 48 -4.32 -3.05 12.44
CA ASN A 48 -3.50 -4.13 11.90
C ASN A 48 -3.89 -4.46 10.46
N VAL A 49 -2.91 -4.65 9.59
CA VAL A 49 -3.14 -5.11 8.21
C VAL A 49 -3.57 -6.58 8.26
N ILE A 50 -4.79 -6.88 7.84
CA ILE A 50 -5.29 -8.26 7.83
C ILE A 50 -5.25 -8.89 6.44
N SER A 51 -5.23 -8.07 5.38
CA SER A 51 -5.09 -8.55 4.01
C SER A 51 -4.50 -7.49 3.09
N ILE A 52 -3.72 -7.95 2.11
CA ILE A 52 -3.23 -7.16 0.98
C ILE A 52 -3.94 -7.73 -0.26
N LEU A 53 -4.70 -6.90 -0.97
CA LEU A 53 -5.61 -7.35 -2.02
C LEU A 53 -4.98 -7.31 -3.42
N ILE A 54 -3.85 -6.60 -3.55
CA ILE A 54 -3.16 -6.38 -4.81
C ILE A 54 -1.75 -6.98 -4.74
N GLU A 55 -1.36 -7.68 -5.79
CA GLU A 55 0.00 -8.21 -5.92
C GLU A 55 0.99 -7.12 -6.35
N ASN A 56 2.25 -7.28 -5.94
CA ASN A 56 3.31 -6.34 -6.29
C ASN A 56 3.51 -6.27 -7.82
N GLY A 57 3.52 -5.05 -8.38
CA GLY A 57 3.67 -4.80 -9.81
C GLY A 57 2.38 -4.88 -10.62
N GLN A 58 1.23 -5.06 -9.98
CA GLN A 58 -0.06 -5.08 -10.68
C GLN A 58 -0.61 -3.66 -10.92
N PRO A 59 -1.35 -3.46 -12.03
CA PRO A 59 -2.08 -2.22 -12.26
C PRO A 59 -3.22 -2.07 -11.24
N VAL A 60 -3.49 -0.83 -10.84
CA VAL A 60 -4.59 -0.46 -9.97
C VAL A 60 -5.33 0.76 -10.50
N GLU A 61 -6.62 0.84 -10.20
CA GLU A 61 -7.49 1.95 -10.57
C GLU A 61 -7.91 2.81 -9.37
N TYR A 62 -8.51 3.97 -9.65
CA TYR A 62 -9.02 4.83 -8.60
C TYR A 62 -10.22 4.20 -7.90
N GLY A 63 -10.17 4.15 -6.58
CA GLY A 63 -11.21 3.54 -5.75
C GLY A 63 -11.08 2.03 -5.61
N GLU A 64 -10.05 1.42 -6.21
CA GLU A 64 -9.77 0.00 -6.01
C GLU A 64 -9.23 -0.27 -4.59
N PRO A 65 -9.80 -1.22 -3.84
CA PRO A 65 -9.32 -1.56 -2.51
C PRO A 65 -7.92 -2.19 -2.53
N LEU A 66 -6.97 -1.63 -1.78
CA LEU A 66 -5.58 -2.10 -1.74
C LEU A 66 -5.29 -3.00 -0.52
N PHE A 67 -5.79 -2.59 0.65
CA PHE A 67 -5.54 -3.23 1.94
C PHE A 67 -6.85 -3.35 2.72
N VAL A 68 -6.91 -4.38 3.57
CA VAL A 68 -7.91 -4.46 4.62
C VAL A 68 -7.19 -4.25 5.95
N VAL A 69 -7.65 -3.27 6.73
CA VAL A 69 -7.11 -2.93 8.04
C VAL A 69 -8.19 -3.17 9.08
N GLU A 70 -7.88 -3.97 10.09
CA GLU A 70 -8.69 -4.07 11.30
C GLU A 70 -8.32 -2.90 12.21
N THR A 71 -9.24 -1.96 12.37
CA THR A 71 -9.06 -0.79 13.23
C THR A 71 -9.20 -1.20 14.70
N ALA A 72 -8.32 -0.65 15.54
CA ALA A 72 -8.41 -0.79 17.00
C ALA A 72 -9.47 0.13 17.61
#